data_AF-A0A2D9I0X8-F1
#
_entry.id   AF-A0A2D9I0X8-F1
#
_cell.length_a   1.000
_cell.length_b   1.000
_cell.length_c   1.000
_cell.angle_alpha   90.00
_cell.angle_beta   90.00
_cell.angle_gamma   90.00
#
_symmetry.space_group_name_H-M   'P 1'
#
loop_
_entity.id
_entity.type
_entity.pdbx_description
1 polymer ?
#
loop_
_entity_poly.entity_id
_entity_poly.type
_entity_poly.pdbx_seq_one_letter_code
_entity_poly.pdbx_strand_id
1 'polypeptide(L)'
;MDRRETVSSFRKRLESAMADVGINQSGLARAIGVDRSTLSQLLSRSADRLPRADTVAAMAVALQVSTDWLLGLAEEPGQGAAILRESIEIARPDTFAGSDKLLEQWHTDAVGYKVRYVPSSLPDLVKTDAVLALEYATYQAKSTEEAKSSIQNRLALSRIPEMEMEICLSWQVLRTFARGQGVWDEFPKSVRLEQLEYMASLLSELYPRVRLFLFDGRKVYAVPYTVFGPRRAAIFLGQMYFVFNTREHIRTLSDHFDSLVRAAKVQAHEMPGYIRSLMAECEEP
;
A
#
# COMPACT_ATOMS: atom_id res chain seq x y z
N MET A 1 -4.24 27.77 -35.22
CA MET A 1 -5.10 26.57 -35.05
C MET A 1 -6.42 26.87 -35.74
N ASP A 2 -6.74 26.17 -36.83
CA ASP A 2 -8.02 26.38 -37.50
C ASP A 2 -9.14 25.77 -36.64
N ARG A 3 -10.21 26.55 -36.42
CA ARG A 3 -11.37 26.13 -35.64
C ARG A 3 -12.05 24.90 -36.26
N ARG A 4 -12.05 24.79 -37.59
CA ARG A 4 -12.64 23.63 -38.30
C ARG A 4 -11.82 22.36 -38.10
N GLU A 5 -10.49 22.48 -38.08
CA GLU A 5 -9.59 21.36 -37.78
C GLU A 5 -9.79 20.85 -36.35
N THR A 6 -9.98 21.78 -35.40
CA THR A 6 -10.21 21.46 -33.98
C THR A 6 -11.51 20.68 -33.78
N VAL A 7 -12.61 21.12 -34.40
CA VAL A 7 -13.93 20.44 -34.31
C VAL A 7 -13.89 19.06 -34.98
N SER A 8 -13.20 18.95 -36.13
CA SER A 8 -13.00 17.69 -36.84
C SER A 8 -12.18 16.69 -36.01
N SER A 9 -11.09 17.15 -35.40
CA SER A 9 -10.22 16.35 -34.53
C SER A 9 -10.96 15.87 -33.28
N PHE A 10 -11.68 16.77 -32.61
CA PHE A 10 -12.51 16.45 -31.44
C PHE A 10 -13.50 15.32 -31.73
N ARG A 11 -14.21 15.41 -32.85
CA ARG A 11 -15.20 14.39 -33.24
C ARG A 11 -14.56 13.02 -33.48
N LYS A 12 -13.45 12.98 -34.22
CA LYS A 12 -12.73 11.71 -34.47
C LYS A 12 -12.22 11.07 -33.19
N ARG A 13 -11.65 11.88 -32.29
CA ARG A 13 -11.11 11.41 -31.00
C ARG A 13 -12.22 10.95 -30.06
N LEU A 14 -13.36 11.65 -30.05
CA LEU A 14 -14.56 11.25 -29.32
C LEU A 14 -15.11 9.90 -29.83
N GLU A 15 -15.23 9.72 -31.15
CA GLU A 15 -15.67 8.45 -31.75
C GLU A 15 -14.70 7.30 -31.42
N SER A 16 -13.39 7.54 -31.48
CA SER A 16 -12.37 6.55 -31.11
C SER A 16 -12.49 6.14 -29.64
N ALA A 17 -12.53 7.11 -28.72
CA ALA A 17 -12.60 6.82 -27.29
C ALA A 17 -13.91 6.10 -26.89
N MET A 18 -15.02 6.42 -27.55
CA MET A 18 -16.28 5.68 -27.37
C MET A 18 -16.17 4.23 -27.83
N ALA A 19 -15.48 3.97 -28.94
CA ALA A 19 -15.24 2.62 -29.43
C ALA A 19 -14.33 1.83 -28.48
N ASP A 20 -13.26 2.45 -27.97
CA ASP A 20 -12.29 1.81 -27.06
C ASP A 20 -12.94 1.40 -25.73
N VAL A 21 -13.83 2.23 -25.18
CA VAL A 21 -14.58 1.94 -23.94
C VAL A 21 -15.80 1.04 -24.20
N GLY A 22 -16.18 0.82 -25.46
CA GLY A 22 -17.36 0.05 -25.83
C GLY A 22 -18.70 0.73 -25.49
N ILE A 23 -18.71 2.05 -25.32
CA ILE A 23 -19.91 2.82 -24.96
C ILE A 23 -20.59 3.40 -26.21
N ASN A 24 -21.89 3.15 -26.35
CA ASN A 24 -22.68 3.74 -27.43
C ASN A 24 -23.13 5.17 -27.10
N GLN A 25 -23.60 5.92 -28.11
CA GLN A 25 -24.04 7.31 -27.93
C GLN A 25 -25.12 7.48 -26.86
N SER A 26 -26.05 6.53 -26.75
CA SER A 26 -27.12 6.62 -25.75
C SER A 26 -26.58 6.39 -24.33
N GLY A 27 -25.59 5.51 -24.18
CA GLY A 27 -24.86 5.28 -22.94
C GLY A 27 -24.06 6.51 -22.52
N LEU A 28 -23.32 7.11 -23.46
CA LEU A 28 -22.52 8.30 -23.15
C LEU A 28 -23.40 9.49 -22.78
N ALA A 29 -24.49 9.74 -23.53
CA ALA A 29 -25.44 10.81 -23.23
C ALA A 29 -26.01 10.69 -21.79
N ARG A 30 -26.37 9.47 -21.38
CA ARG A 30 -26.81 9.19 -20.00
C ARG A 30 -25.71 9.42 -18.98
N ALA A 31 -24.48 9.00 -19.27
CA ALA A 31 -23.34 9.13 -18.35
C ALA A 31 -22.96 10.60 -18.07
N ILE A 32 -23.09 11.48 -19.07
CA ILE A 32 -22.74 12.90 -18.94
C ILE A 32 -23.95 13.82 -18.69
N GLY A 33 -25.17 13.25 -18.56
CA GLY A 33 -26.38 13.99 -18.23
C GLY A 33 -26.90 14.91 -19.35
N VAL A 34 -26.71 14.54 -20.62
CA VAL A 34 -27.20 15.32 -21.78
C VAL A 34 -28.17 14.52 -22.64
N ASP A 35 -28.97 15.22 -23.44
CA ASP A 35 -29.88 14.57 -24.40
C ASP A 35 -29.13 13.84 -25.51
N ARG A 36 -29.67 12.69 -25.94
CA ARG A 36 -29.12 11.91 -27.07
C ARG A 36 -29.04 12.73 -28.36
N SER A 37 -30.01 13.61 -28.60
CA SER A 37 -30.02 14.52 -29.76
C SER A 37 -28.82 15.47 -29.73
N THR A 38 -28.44 15.97 -28.56
CA THR A 38 -27.26 16.84 -28.37
C THR A 38 -25.98 16.12 -28.73
N LEU A 39 -25.81 14.88 -28.27
CA LEU A 39 -24.62 14.08 -28.62
C LEU A 39 -24.60 13.71 -30.11
N SER A 40 -25.76 13.39 -30.69
CA SER A 40 -25.88 13.10 -32.13
C SER A 40 -25.54 14.31 -33.00
N GLN A 41 -25.86 15.53 -32.54
CA GLN A 41 -25.48 16.77 -33.23
C GLN A 41 -23.98 17.01 -33.15
N LEU A 42 -23.36 16.78 -32.00
CA LEU A 42 -21.91 16.92 -31.80
C LEU A 42 -21.09 15.94 -32.66
N LEU A 43 -21.61 14.74 -32.90
CA LEU A 43 -21.00 13.72 -33.76
C LEU A 43 -21.34 13.87 -35.25
N SER A 44 -22.18 14.84 -35.61
CA SER A 44 -22.53 15.07 -37.02
C SER A 44 -21.37 15.69 -37.80
N ARG A 45 -21.23 15.32 -39.08
CA ARG A 45 -20.23 15.93 -39.99
C ARG A 45 -20.46 17.43 -40.23
N SER A 46 -21.68 17.90 -39.96
CA SER A 46 -22.11 19.31 -40.06
C SER A 46 -21.87 20.11 -38.77
N ALA A 47 -21.36 19.50 -37.70
CA ALA A 47 -21.06 20.21 -36.47
C ALA A 47 -19.91 21.21 -36.70
N ASP A 48 -20.15 22.48 -36.40
CA ASP A 48 -19.17 23.57 -36.56
C ASP A 48 -18.86 24.25 -35.21
N ARG A 49 -19.28 23.63 -34.10
CA ARG A 49 -19.13 24.14 -32.74
C ARG A 49 -18.66 23.05 -31.79
N LEU A 50 -17.71 23.40 -30.92
CA LEU A 50 -17.33 22.59 -29.78
C LEU A 50 -18.41 22.66 -28.69
N PRO A 51 -18.55 21.60 -27.86
CA PRO A 51 -19.38 21.66 -26.67
C PRO A 51 -18.83 22.67 -25.67
N ARG A 52 -19.62 22.98 -24.65
CA ARG A 52 -19.16 23.75 -23.49
C ARG A 52 -18.09 22.96 -22.72
N ALA A 53 -17.20 23.68 -22.03
CA ALA A 53 -16.05 23.08 -21.34
C ALA A 53 -16.46 22.04 -20.28
N ASP A 54 -17.57 22.27 -19.58
CA ASP A 54 -18.17 21.32 -18.63
C ASP A 54 -18.58 20.00 -19.30
N THR A 55 -19.17 20.08 -20.49
CA THR A 55 -19.59 18.92 -21.28
C THR A 55 -18.38 18.15 -21.81
N VAL A 56 -17.35 18.86 -22.29
CA VAL A 56 -16.09 18.23 -22.72
C VAL A 56 -15.40 17.53 -21.55
N ALA A 57 -15.35 18.16 -20.36
CA ALA A 57 -14.78 17.55 -19.16
C ALA A 57 -15.59 16.31 -18.71
N ALA A 58 -16.92 16.36 -18.77
CA ALA A 58 -17.75 15.20 -18.46
C ALA A 58 -17.53 14.04 -19.44
N MET A 59 -17.38 14.33 -20.74
CA MET A 59 -17.03 13.33 -21.76
C MET A 59 -15.65 12.73 -21.52
N ALA A 60 -14.66 13.56 -21.22
CA ALA A 60 -13.30 13.16 -20.86
C ALA A 60 -13.33 12.12 -19.74
N VAL A 61 -13.98 12.45 -18.62
CA VAL A 61 -14.13 11.56 -17.45
C VAL A 61 -14.85 10.26 -17.79
N ALA A 62 -15.99 10.33 -18.51
CA ALA A 62 -16.77 9.15 -18.88
C ALA A 62 -16.01 8.19 -19.82
N LEU A 63 -15.06 8.72 -20.59
CA LEU A 63 -14.29 7.98 -21.58
C LEU A 63 -12.85 7.69 -21.14
N GLN A 64 -12.45 8.13 -19.94
CA GLN A 64 -11.10 7.94 -19.40
C GLN A 64 -9.99 8.49 -20.32
N VAL A 65 -10.23 9.64 -20.96
CA VAL A 65 -9.29 10.39 -21.84
C VAL A 65 -9.19 11.85 -21.41
N SER A 66 -8.06 12.55 -21.57
CA SER A 66 -7.96 13.96 -21.15
C SER A 66 -8.80 14.89 -22.02
N THR A 67 -9.21 16.01 -21.40
CA THR A 67 -9.77 17.15 -22.11
C THR A 67 -8.81 17.68 -23.18
N ASP A 68 -7.51 17.77 -22.88
CA ASP A 68 -6.51 18.26 -23.82
C ASP A 68 -6.37 17.36 -25.04
N TRP A 69 -6.40 16.03 -24.84
CA TRP A 69 -6.45 15.11 -25.97
C TRP A 69 -7.77 15.20 -26.74
N LEU A 70 -8.93 15.23 -26.07
CA LEU A 70 -10.20 15.39 -26.78
C LEU A 70 -10.21 16.66 -27.64
N LEU A 71 -9.60 17.75 -27.17
CA LEU A 71 -9.53 19.03 -27.89
C LEU A 71 -8.42 19.11 -28.95
N GLY A 72 -7.61 18.06 -29.13
CA GLY A 72 -6.52 18.09 -30.11
C GLY A 72 -5.24 18.79 -29.62
N LEU A 73 -5.12 19.09 -28.33
CA LEU A 73 -4.00 19.82 -27.72
C LEU A 73 -2.87 18.89 -27.25
N ALA A 74 -3.15 17.61 -27.07
CA ALA A 74 -2.17 16.56 -26.73
C ALA A 74 -2.23 15.41 -27.73
N GLU A 75 -1.12 14.72 -28.02
CA GLU A 75 -1.09 13.59 -28.97
C GLU A 75 -1.61 12.28 -28.37
N GLU A 76 -1.39 12.05 -27.07
CA GLU A 76 -1.77 10.82 -26.40
C GLU A 76 -3.13 10.93 -25.68
N PRO A 77 -4.01 9.89 -25.75
CA PRO A 77 -5.35 9.88 -25.14
C PRO A 77 -5.40 10.30 -23.68
N GLY A 78 -4.35 9.93 -22.94
CA GLY A 78 -4.01 10.47 -21.63
C GLY A 78 -5.18 10.79 -20.70
N GLN A 79 -5.77 9.79 -20.04
CA GLN A 79 -6.31 9.95 -18.68
C GLN A 79 -6.03 8.71 -17.82
N GLY A 80 -5.77 7.56 -18.45
CA GLY A 80 -5.18 6.40 -17.77
C GLY A 80 -3.87 6.76 -17.07
N ALA A 81 -2.89 7.36 -17.75
CA ALA A 81 -1.57 7.60 -17.17
C ALA A 81 -1.52 8.76 -16.14
N ALA A 82 -2.35 9.81 -16.24
CA ALA A 82 -2.30 10.94 -15.30
C ALA A 82 -3.00 10.61 -13.98
N ILE A 83 -4.16 9.96 -14.03
CA ILE A 83 -4.87 9.45 -12.84
C ILE A 83 -4.10 8.25 -12.25
N LEU A 84 -3.47 7.39 -13.08
CA LEU A 84 -2.59 6.33 -12.57
C LEU A 84 -1.30 6.88 -11.95
N ARG A 85 -0.65 7.89 -12.55
CA ARG A 85 0.56 8.54 -12.00
C ARG A 85 0.29 9.27 -10.68
N GLU A 86 -0.92 9.80 -10.47
CA GLU A 86 -1.33 10.35 -9.17
C GLU A 86 -1.78 9.28 -8.16
N SER A 87 -2.05 8.05 -8.62
CA SER A 87 -2.60 6.99 -7.77
C SER A 87 -1.57 6.00 -7.20
N ILE A 88 -0.50 5.71 -7.94
CA ILE A 88 0.52 4.71 -7.57
C ILE A 88 1.91 5.26 -7.88
N GLU A 89 2.72 5.45 -6.85
CA GLU A 89 4.14 5.79 -6.94
C GLU A 89 4.99 4.54 -6.67
N ILE A 90 6.07 4.35 -7.44
CA ILE A 90 7.05 3.31 -7.16
C ILE A 90 8.21 3.95 -6.41
N ALA A 91 8.28 3.70 -5.10
CA ALA A 91 9.43 4.11 -4.32
C ALA A 91 10.50 3.03 -4.39
N ARG A 92 11.64 3.35 -5.03
CA ARG A 92 12.83 2.51 -5.09
C ARG A 92 13.97 3.19 -4.33
N PRO A 93 14.19 2.85 -3.07
CA PRO A 93 15.37 3.33 -2.37
C PRO A 93 16.64 2.76 -3.03
N ASP A 94 17.61 3.61 -3.33
CA ASP A 94 18.89 3.19 -3.94
C ASP A 94 19.73 2.32 -3.00
N THR A 95 19.45 2.38 -1.69
CA THR A 95 20.12 1.64 -0.63
C THR A 95 19.12 1.24 0.47
N PHE A 96 19.44 0.25 1.30
CA PHE A 96 18.62 -0.07 2.47
C PHE A 96 18.52 1.09 3.46
N ALA A 97 19.60 1.86 3.66
CA ALA A 97 19.58 3.07 4.47
C ALA A 97 18.63 4.15 3.90
N GLY A 98 18.48 4.20 2.57
CA GLY A 98 17.45 5.01 1.91
C GLY A 98 16.03 4.51 2.23
N SER A 99 15.84 3.20 2.33
CA SER A 99 14.55 2.60 2.71
C SER A 99 14.17 2.96 4.14
N ASP A 100 15.11 2.93 5.08
CA ASP A 100 14.86 3.31 6.47
C ASP A 100 14.45 4.78 6.58
N LYS A 101 15.19 5.71 5.96
CA LYS A 101 14.84 7.14 5.96
C LYS A 101 13.46 7.41 5.35
N LEU A 102 13.11 6.68 4.29
CA LEU A 102 11.80 6.79 3.66
C LEU A 102 10.69 6.33 4.61
N LEU A 103 10.88 5.18 5.28
CA LEU A 103 9.94 4.68 6.28
C LEU A 103 9.82 5.64 7.47
N GLU A 104 10.93 6.15 8.00
CA GLU A 104 10.95 7.15 9.07
C GLU A 104 10.15 8.41 8.69
N GLN A 105 10.33 8.91 7.46
CA GLN A 105 9.57 10.03 6.95
C GLN A 105 8.07 9.70 6.89
N TRP A 106 7.69 8.53 6.38
CA TRP A 106 6.28 8.13 6.31
C TRP A 106 5.64 7.96 7.69
N HIS A 107 6.38 7.45 8.66
CA HIS A 107 5.93 7.39 10.04
C HIS A 107 5.77 8.78 10.66
N THR A 108 6.70 9.70 10.38
CA THR A 108 6.63 11.10 10.83
C THR A 108 5.43 11.83 10.21
N ASP A 109 5.17 11.62 8.92
CA ASP A 109 4.01 12.18 8.21
C ASP A 109 2.67 11.65 8.76
N ALA A 110 2.71 10.49 9.43
CA ALA A 110 1.54 9.82 10.01
C ALA A 110 1.35 10.11 11.50
N VAL A 111 2.16 10.97 12.12
CA VAL A 111 1.98 11.38 13.53
C VAL A 111 0.57 11.92 13.74
N GLY A 112 -0.07 11.50 14.84
CA GLY A 112 -1.48 11.78 15.14
C GLY A 112 -2.48 10.86 14.43
N TYR A 113 -2.01 9.96 13.55
CA TYR A 113 -2.83 8.92 12.95
C TYR A 113 -2.33 7.53 13.34
N LYS A 114 -3.27 6.59 13.31
CA LYS A 114 -2.99 5.17 13.52
C LYS A 114 -2.28 4.56 12.31
N VAL A 115 -1.20 3.81 12.55
CA VAL A 115 -0.50 3.02 11.54
C VAL A 115 -0.96 1.57 11.60
N ARG A 116 -1.31 0.99 10.46
CA ARG A 116 -1.68 -0.42 10.33
C ARG A 116 -0.63 -1.16 9.51
N TYR A 117 -0.09 -2.24 10.04
CA TYR A 117 1.08 -2.90 9.46
C TYR A 117 0.90 -4.41 9.32
N VAL A 118 1.20 -4.94 8.13
CA VAL A 118 1.29 -6.37 7.85
C VAL A 118 2.73 -6.67 7.43
N PRO A 119 3.57 -7.24 8.31
CA PRO A 119 4.94 -7.62 7.98
C PRO A 119 5.04 -8.96 7.22
N SER A 120 6.16 -9.20 6.55
CA SER A 120 6.56 -10.52 6.02
C SER A 120 7.27 -11.41 7.06
N SER A 121 7.93 -10.80 8.06
CA SER A 121 8.65 -11.47 9.15
C SER A 121 8.21 -10.93 10.52
N LEU A 122 8.99 -11.12 11.58
CA LEU A 122 8.69 -10.47 12.86
C LEU A 122 8.72 -8.94 12.68
N PRO A 123 7.85 -8.15 13.36
CA PRO A 123 7.91 -6.70 13.29
C PRO A 123 9.20 -6.16 13.90
N ASP A 124 9.90 -5.27 13.20
CA ASP A 124 11.20 -4.73 13.67
C ASP A 124 11.11 -4.03 15.03
N LEU A 125 9.96 -3.41 15.33
CA LEU A 125 9.68 -2.79 16.63
C LEU A 125 9.89 -3.75 17.80
N VAL A 126 9.60 -5.04 17.60
CA VAL A 126 9.65 -6.05 18.66
C VAL A 126 10.85 -6.99 18.53
N LYS A 127 11.81 -6.74 17.63
CA LYS A 127 13.03 -7.56 17.51
C LYS A 127 14.12 -7.15 18.50
N THR A 128 14.87 -8.13 18.99
CA THR A 128 16.11 -7.95 19.73
C THR A 128 17.27 -7.67 18.77
N ASP A 129 18.33 -7.05 19.29
CA ASP A 129 19.51 -6.75 18.49
C ASP A 129 20.20 -8.04 17.98
N ALA A 130 20.10 -9.14 18.73
CA ALA A 130 20.64 -10.45 18.34
C ALA A 130 19.92 -11.03 17.10
N VAL A 131 18.58 -10.98 17.08
CA VAL A 131 17.78 -11.44 15.93
C VAL A 131 18.03 -10.56 14.71
N LEU A 132 18.08 -9.24 14.89
CA LEU A 132 18.42 -8.30 13.82
C LEU A 132 19.80 -8.62 13.23
N ALA A 133 20.82 -8.80 14.07
CA ALA A 133 22.17 -9.11 13.62
C ALA A 133 22.24 -10.40 12.77
N LEU A 134 21.52 -11.44 13.19
CA LEU A 134 21.47 -12.71 12.44
C LEU A 134 20.71 -12.57 11.13
N GLU A 135 19.53 -11.95 11.12
CA GLU A 135 18.78 -11.70 9.87
C GLU A 135 19.64 -10.89 8.88
N TYR A 136 20.46 -9.96 9.37
CA TYR A 136 21.36 -9.18 8.51
C TYR A 136 22.58 -9.94 8.03
N ALA A 137 23.16 -10.83 8.83
CA ALA A 137 24.28 -11.66 8.40
C ALA A 137 23.89 -12.59 7.24
N THR A 138 22.67 -13.12 7.24
CA THR A 138 22.16 -14.03 6.20
C THR A 138 21.77 -13.30 4.91
N TYR A 139 21.28 -12.05 4.99
CA TYR A 139 21.07 -11.20 3.82
C TYR A 139 22.42 -10.67 3.31
N GLN A 140 23.13 -11.47 2.50
CA GLN A 140 24.46 -11.22 1.88
C GLN A 140 24.64 -9.89 1.10
N ALA A 141 23.69 -8.96 1.16
CA ALA A 141 23.71 -7.66 0.51
C ALA A 141 23.78 -6.45 1.48
N LYS A 142 23.88 -6.65 2.80
CA LYS A 142 23.92 -5.54 3.77
C LYS A 142 25.32 -5.29 4.32
N SER A 143 25.89 -4.14 3.99
CA SER A 143 27.07 -3.58 4.65
C SER A 143 26.80 -3.30 6.13
N THR A 144 27.86 -3.27 6.94
CA THR A 144 27.83 -2.96 8.39
C THR A 144 27.16 -1.62 8.74
N GLU A 145 27.03 -0.72 7.75
CA GLU A 145 26.40 0.59 7.86
C GLU A 145 24.86 0.51 7.79
N GLU A 146 24.33 -0.47 7.06
CA GLU A 146 22.90 -0.74 6.91
C GLU A 146 22.32 -1.44 8.14
N ALA A 147 23.13 -2.21 8.87
CA ALA A 147 22.77 -2.77 10.18
C ALA A 147 22.54 -1.67 11.25
N LYS A 148 23.33 -0.58 11.20
CA LYS A 148 23.18 0.57 12.10
C LYS A 148 21.92 1.39 11.80
N SER A 149 21.54 1.49 10.53
CA SER A 149 20.37 2.25 10.06
C SER A 149 19.04 1.65 10.55
N SER A 150 18.88 0.33 10.54
CA SER A 150 17.63 -0.29 11.04
C SER A 150 17.49 -0.21 12.57
N ILE A 151 18.60 -0.27 13.32
CA ILE A 151 18.61 0.03 14.76
C ILE A 151 18.16 1.48 14.99
N GLN A 152 18.58 2.41 14.12
CA GLN A 152 18.11 3.79 14.15
C GLN A 152 16.61 3.90 13.83
N ASN A 153 16.08 3.10 12.90
CA ASN A 153 14.64 3.06 12.59
C ASN A 153 13.81 2.53 13.78
N ARG A 154 14.27 1.50 14.50
CA ARG A 154 13.66 1.05 15.77
C ARG A 154 13.69 2.14 16.85
N LEU A 155 14.81 2.86 16.96
CA LEU A 155 14.94 4.01 17.86
C LEU A 155 14.07 5.18 17.41
N ALA A 156 13.87 5.39 16.11
CA ALA A 156 13.01 6.42 15.56
C ALA A 156 11.55 6.11 15.87
N LEU A 157 11.09 4.89 15.60
CA LEU A 157 9.74 4.42 15.92
C LEU A 157 9.40 4.50 17.41
N SER A 158 10.34 4.13 18.29
CA SER A 158 10.13 4.24 19.74
C SER A 158 10.11 5.69 20.25
N ARG A 159 10.65 6.64 19.48
CA ARG A 159 10.65 8.08 19.79
C ARG A 159 9.42 8.83 19.27
N ILE A 160 8.55 8.21 18.47
CA ILE A 160 7.36 8.88 17.93
C ILE A 160 6.32 9.07 19.05
N PRO A 161 6.06 10.31 19.51
CA PRO A 161 5.03 10.58 20.49
C PRO A 161 3.67 10.16 19.93
N GLU A 162 2.79 9.63 20.79
CA GLU A 162 1.40 9.30 20.43
C GLU A 162 1.23 8.24 19.32
N MET A 163 2.30 7.49 18.98
CA MET A 163 2.18 6.40 18.02
C MET A 163 1.13 5.38 18.47
N GLU A 164 0.10 5.20 17.66
CA GLU A 164 -0.85 4.08 17.72
C GLU A 164 -0.58 3.13 16.55
N MET A 165 -0.34 1.86 16.84
CA MET A 165 -0.01 0.86 15.83
C MET A 165 -0.85 -0.41 15.99
N GLU A 166 -1.42 -0.87 14.89
CA GLU A 166 -2.03 -2.19 14.78
C GLU A 166 -1.19 -3.02 13.82
N ILE A 167 -0.87 -4.25 14.21
CA ILE A 167 -0.04 -5.16 13.44
C ILE A 167 -0.80 -6.47 13.23
N CYS A 168 -0.92 -6.94 11.99
CA CYS A 168 -1.46 -8.27 11.68
C CYS A 168 -0.35 -9.15 11.13
N LEU A 169 -0.03 -10.23 11.84
CA LEU A 169 1.00 -11.19 11.46
C LEU A 169 0.37 -12.56 11.19
N SER A 170 0.92 -13.30 10.24
CA SER A 170 0.53 -14.70 10.05
C SER A 170 0.89 -15.53 11.28
N TRP A 171 -0.07 -16.29 11.80
CA TRP A 171 0.11 -17.21 12.93
C TRP A 171 1.25 -18.20 12.68
N GLN A 172 1.43 -18.62 11.42
CA GLN A 172 2.50 -19.51 11.00
C GLN A 172 3.87 -18.86 11.16
N VAL A 173 4.00 -17.55 10.92
CA VAL A 173 5.30 -16.85 11.01
C VAL A 173 5.87 -16.93 12.42
N LEU A 174 5.07 -16.57 13.43
CA LEU A 174 5.54 -16.57 14.82
C LEU A 174 5.87 -18.00 15.31
N ARG A 175 5.10 -19.01 14.87
CA ARG A 175 5.36 -20.40 15.22
C ARG A 175 6.59 -20.98 14.51
N THR A 176 6.81 -20.61 13.26
CA THR A 176 8.00 -20.97 12.48
C THR A 176 9.25 -20.36 13.10
N PHE A 177 9.16 -19.10 13.56
CA PHE A 177 10.22 -18.47 14.35
C PHE A 177 10.50 -19.23 15.63
N ALA A 178 9.47 -19.51 16.45
CA ALA A 178 9.64 -20.23 17.72
C ALA A 178 10.33 -21.58 17.52
N ARG A 179 10.03 -22.30 16.43
CA ARG A 179 10.62 -23.60 16.11
C ARG A 179 12.01 -23.52 15.46
N GLY A 180 12.48 -22.34 15.05
CA GLY A 180 13.74 -22.22 14.31
C GLY A 180 13.66 -22.90 12.96
N GLN A 181 12.65 -22.57 12.17
CA GLN A 181 12.42 -23.16 10.85
C GLN A 181 12.45 -22.08 9.77
N GLY A 182 12.59 -22.51 8.51
CA GLY A 182 12.62 -21.59 7.38
C GLY A 182 13.86 -20.70 7.41
N VAL A 183 13.68 -19.38 7.33
CA VAL A 183 14.80 -18.41 7.35
C VAL A 183 15.50 -18.29 8.72
N TRP A 184 15.02 -19.01 9.74
CA TRP A 184 15.57 -19.02 11.10
C TRP A 184 16.10 -20.40 11.52
N ASP A 185 16.39 -21.29 10.55
CA ASP A 185 16.94 -22.62 10.82
C ASP A 185 18.30 -22.59 11.52
N GLU A 186 19.13 -21.60 11.22
CA GLU A 186 20.43 -21.41 11.87
C GLU A 186 20.35 -20.63 13.20
N PHE A 187 19.15 -20.22 13.65
CA PHE A 187 19.03 -19.36 14.84
C PHE A 187 19.12 -20.19 16.12
N PRO A 188 20.10 -19.89 17.01
CA PRO A 188 20.23 -20.59 18.28
C PRO A 188 18.94 -20.51 19.09
N LYS A 189 18.57 -21.62 19.73
CA LYS A 189 17.40 -21.69 20.60
C LYS A 189 17.40 -20.59 21.67
N SER A 190 18.55 -20.29 22.25
CA SER A 190 18.71 -19.22 23.24
C SER A 190 18.29 -17.85 22.69
N VAL A 191 18.71 -17.51 21.47
CA VAL A 191 18.35 -16.25 20.80
C VAL A 191 16.84 -16.19 20.53
N ARG A 192 16.24 -17.31 20.10
CA ARG A 192 14.79 -17.39 19.88
C ARG A 192 13.99 -17.22 21.17
N LEU A 193 14.43 -17.83 22.28
CA LEU A 193 13.79 -17.68 23.59
C LEU A 193 13.88 -16.23 24.10
N GLU A 194 15.05 -15.62 24.01
CA GLU A 194 15.25 -14.21 24.39
C GLU A 194 14.35 -13.28 23.57
N GLN A 195 14.26 -13.52 22.25
CA GLN A 195 13.39 -12.77 21.36
C GLN A 195 11.90 -12.90 21.75
N LEU A 196 11.42 -14.10 22.06
CA LEU A 196 10.03 -14.31 22.45
C LEU A 196 9.73 -13.63 23.79
N GLU A 197 10.61 -13.74 24.78
CA GLU A 197 10.42 -13.10 26.09
C GLU A 197 10.41 -11.57 25.98
N TYR A 198 11.36 -11.02 25.21
CA TYR A 198 11.41 -9.58 24.91
C TYR A 198 10.12 -9.09 24.23
N MET A 199 9.69 -9.80 23.19
CA MET A 199 8.48 -9.48 22.43
C MET A 199 7.22 -9.53 23.32
N ALA A 200 7.08 -10.55 24.17
CA ALA A 200 5.95 -10.67 25.09
C ALA A 200 5.93 -9.51 26.10
N SER A 201 7.08 -9.17 26.68
CA SER A 201 7.22 -8.09 27.66
C SER A 201 6.90 -6.73 27.03
N LEU A 202 7.47 -6.44 25.86
CA LEU A 202 7.27 -5.17 25.18
C LEU A 202 5.81 -4.98 24.72
N LEU A 203 5.17 -6.02 24.20
CA LEU A 203 3.76 -5.95 23.82
C LEU A 203 2.83 -5.79 25.03
N SER A 204 3.19 -6.33 26.20
CA SER A 204 2.48 -6.04 27.46
C SER A 204 2.62 -4.57 27.86
N GLU A 205 3.81 -3.99 27.76
CA GLU A 205 4.09 -2.60 28.13
C GLU A 205 3.39 -1.60 27.20
N LEU A 206 3.42 -1.87 25.89
CA LEU A 206 2.90 -0.95 24.88
C LEU A 206 1.39 -1.08 24.67
N TYR A 207 0.70 -2.04 25.31
CA TYR A 207 -0.75 -2.19 25.19
C TYR A 207 -1.49 -1.05 25.95
N PRO A 208 -2.52 -0.41 25.36
CA PRO A 208 -3.21 -0.74 24.10
C PRO A 208 -2.70 0.02 22.87
N ARG A 209 -1.63 0.81 22.99
CA ARG A 209 -1.09 1.65 21.91
C ARG A 209 -0.55 0.82 20.74
N VAL A 210 0.13 -0.28 21.04
CA VAL A 210 0.60 -1.26 20.05
C VAL A 210 -0.19 -2.55 20.23
N ARG A 211 -0.83 -3.00 19.15
CA ARG A 211 -1.69 -4.19 19.14
C ARG A 211 -1.27 -5.12 18.03
N LEU A 212 -0.81 -6.31 18.39
CA LEU A 212 -0.49 -7.38 17.45
C LEU A 212 -1.65 -8.38 17.39
N PHE A 213 -1.99 -8.84 16.20
CA PHE A 213 -3.02 -9.85 15.93
C PHE A 213 -2.41 -10.97 15.11
N LEU A 214 -2.77 -12.23 15.40
CA LEU A 214 -2.35 -13.37 14.57
C LEU A 214 -3.51 -13.93 13.77
N PHE A 215 -3.47 -13.86 12.44
CA PHE A 215 -4.45 -14.53 11.56
C PHE A 215 -3.92 -15.88 11.07
N ASP A 216 -4.80 -16.83 10.76
CA ASP A 216 -4.39 -18.12 10.19
C ASP A 216 -4.15 -17.97 8.67
N GLY A 217 -2.88 -18.05 8.26
CA GLY A 217 -2.44 -17.92 6.87
C GLY A 217 -3.02 -18.97 5.91
N ARG A 218 -3.60 -20.06 6.43
CA ARG A 218 -4.30 -21.08 5.63
C ARG A 218 -5.73 -20.69 5.28
N LYS A 219 -6.31 -19.74 6.04
CA LYS A 219 -7.68 -19.26 5.85
C LYS A 219 -7.71 -17.90 5.16
N VAL A 220 -6.75 -17.04 5.47
CA VAL A 220 -6.65 -15.68 4.94
C VAL A 220 -5.20 -15.41 4.56
N TYR A 221 -4.98 -14.80 3.41
CA TYR A 221 -3.67 -14.41 2.92
C TYR A 221 -3.57 -12.88 2.85
N ALA A 222 -2.39 -12.35 3.20
CA ALA A 222 -2.08 -10.94 3.06
C ALA A 222 -0.64 -10.79 2.56
N VAL A 223 -0.44 -9.90 1.58
CA VAL A 223 0.89 -9.41 1.22
C VAL A 223 1.41 -8.48 2.33
N PRO A 224 2.71 -8.19 2.40
CA PRO A 224 3.23 -7.22 3.35
C PRO A 224 2.90 -5.79 2.92
N TYR A 225 2.28 -5.00 3.80
CA TYR A 225 1.95 -3.60 3.54
C TYR A 225 1.76 -2.79 4.81
N THR A 226 1.84 -1.47 4.68
CA THR A 226 1.59 -0.52 5.77
C THR A 226 0.60 0.55 5.31
N VAL A 227 -0.41 0.85 6.12
CA VAL A 227 -1.33 1.97 5.94
C VAL A 227 -1.01 3.05 6.98
N PHE A 228 -0.65 4.24 6.49
CA PHE A 228 -0.25 5.39 7.28
C PHE A 228 -1.42 6.37 7.39
N GLY A 229 -2.37 6.05 8.26
CA GLY A 229 -3.60 6.82 8.42
C GLY A 229 -4.35 7.02 7.09
N PRO A 230 -4.94 8.20 6.84
CA PRO A 230 -5.63 8.50 5.60
C PRO A 230 -4.71 9.02 4.48
N ARG A 231 -3.38 9.06 4.70
CA ARG A 231 -2.44 9.76 3.81
C ARG A 231 -1.86 8.87 2.73
N ARG A 232 -1.45 7.65 3.09
CA ARG A 232 -0.85 6.69 2.15
C ARG A 232 -0.97 5.26 2.61
N ALA A 233 -0.81 4.35 1.65
CA ALA A 233 -0.54 2.94 1.91
C ALA A 233 0.63 2.46 1.06
N ALA A 234 1.52 1.64 1.61
CA ALA A 234 2.70 1.15 0.93
C ALA A 234 2.73 -0.38 0.95
N ILE A 235 2.76 -1.02 -0.21
CA ILE A 235 2.93 -2.47 -0.35
C ILE A 235 4.41 -2.75 -0.60
N PHE A 236 4.99 -3.63 0.20
CA PHE A 236 6.40 -3.98 0.10
C PHE A 236 6.62 -5.11 -0.91
N LEU A 237 7.55 -4.90 -1.84
CA LEU A 237 7.88 -5.83 -2.94
C LEU A 237 9.37 -6.23 -2.90
N GLY A 238 9.94 -6.34 -1.69
CA GLY A 238 11.33 -6.77 -1.48
C GLY A 238 12.34 -5.62 -1.54
N GLN A 239 12.54 -5.00 -2.70
CA GLN A 239 13.50 -3.88 -2.86
C GLN A 239 12.82 -2.54 -3.21
N MET A 240 11.49 -2.54 -3.30
CA MET A 240 10.71 -1.36 -3.65
C MET A 240 9.33 -1.40 -2.99
N TYR A 241 8.65 -0.26 -3.01
CA TYR A 241 7.28 -0.14 -2.55
C TYR A 241 6.37 0.34 -3.68
N PHE A 242 5.17 -0.21 -3.74
CA PHE A 242 4.05 0.45 -4.40
C PHE A 242 3.33 1.32 -3.37
N VAL A 243 3.35 2.63 -3.60
CA VAL A 243 2.82 3.65 -2.69
C VAL A 243 1.54 4.21 -3.29
N PHE A 244 0.44 4.07 -2.56
CA PHE A 244 -0.88 4.51 -2.93
C PHE A 244 -1.26 5.75 -2.11
N ASN A 245 -1.60 6.84 -2.78
CA ASN A 245 -1.94 8.12 -2.13
C ASN A 245 -3.43 8.50 -2.27
N THR A 246 -4.22 7.71 -3.00
CA THR A 246 -5.65 7.99 -3.19
C THR A 246 -6.49 7.40 -2.07
N ARG A 247 -7.55 8.11 -1.67
CA ARG A 247 -8.50 7.67 -0.64
C ARG A 247 -9.12 6.29 -0.91
N GLU A 248 -9.41 5.96 -2.16
CA GLU A 248 -10.01 4.67 -2.55
C GLU A 248 -9.10 3.48 -2.25
N HIS A 249 -7.84 3.52 -2.70
CA HIS A 249 -6.85 2.48 -2.42
C HIS A 249 -6.53 2.37 -0.92
N ILE A 250 -6.37 3.51 -0.23
CA ILE A 250 -6.11 3.54 1.22
C ILE A 250 -7.27 2.91 1.99
N ARG A 251 -8.51 3.22 1.61
CA ARG A 251 -9.71 2.61 2.21
C ARG A 251 -9.76 1.12 1.95
N THR A 252 -9.50 0.69 0.72
CA THR A 252 -9.49 -0.75 0.35
C THR A 252 -8.49 -1.54 1.19
N LEU A 253 -7.27 -1.02 1.37
CA LEU A 253 -6.25 -1.68 2.20
C LEU A 253 -6.56 -1.61 3.70
N SER A 254 -7.24 -0.56 4.15
CA SER A 254 -7.75 -0.46 5.54
C SER A 254 -8.86 -1.48 5.80
N ASP A 255 -9.83 -1.61 4.89
CA ASP A 255 -10.94 -2.57 5.00
C ASP A 255 -10.42 -4.02 4.95
N HIS A 256 -9.38 -4.27 4.13
CA HIS A 256 -8.66 -5.54 4.13
C HIS A 256 -7.98 -5.81 5.49
N PHE A 257 -7.29 -4.81 6.05
CA PHE A 257 -6.65 -4.94 7.36
C PHE A 257 -7.67 -5.25 8.47
N ASP A 258 -8.79 -4.53 8.51
CA ASP A 258 -9.85 -4.77 9.49
C ASP A 258 -10.43 -6.19 9.36
N SER A 259 -10.41 -6.76 8.15
CA SER A 259 -10.81 -8.16 7.92
C SER A 259 -9.79 -9.15 8.48
N LEU A 260 -8.49 -8.84 8.44
CA LEU A 260 -7.45 -9.64 9.12
C LEU A 260 -7.63 -9.61 10.64
N VAL A 261 -7.91 -8.44 11.21
CA VAL A 261 -8.19 -8.29 12.66
C VAL A 261 -9.40 -9.13 13.05
N ARG A 262 -10.50 -9.07 12.28
CA ARG A 262 -11.69 -9.90 12.52
C ARG A 262 -11.41 -11.40 12.39
N ALA A 263 -10.53 -11.80 11.49
CA ALA A 263 -10.13 -13.20 11.28
C ALA A 263 -9.02 -13.69 12.23
N ALA A 264 -8.54 -12.83 13.14
CA ALA A 264 -7.43 -13.16 14.02
C ALA A 264 -7.78 -14.30 14.99
N LYS A 265 -6.92 -15.31 15.00
CA LYS A 265 -6.94 -16.46 15.92
C LYS A 265 -6.43 -16.09 17.31
N VAL A 266 -5.53 -15.12 17.41
CA VAL A 266 -5.00 -14.60 18.68
C VAL A 266 -5.20 -13.09 18.69
N GLN A 267 -5.94 -12.60 19.68
CA GLN A 267 -6.21 -11.18 19.85
C GLN A 267 -5.09 -10.47 20.62
N ALA A 268 -5.00 -9.15 20.49
CA ALA A 268 -3.88 -8.37 21.02
C ALA A 268 -3.68 -8.51 22.55
N HIS A 269 -4.76 -8.61 23.32
CA HIS A 269 -4.69 -8.76 24.78
C HIS A 269 -4.20 -10.15 25.23
N GLU A 270 -4.34 -11.17 24.37
CA GLU A 270 -3.89 -12.55 24.63
C GLU A 270 -2.44 -12.78 24.18
N MET A 271 -1.92 -11.88 23.35
CA MET A 271 -0.65 -12.03 22.64
C MET A 271 0.53 -12.34 23.56
N PRO A 272 0.76 -11.63 24.69
CA PRO A 272 1.89 -11.93 25.55
C PRO A 272 1.84 -13.34 26.15
N GLY A 273 0.63 -13.82 26.50
CA GLY A 273 0.43 -15.19 26.99
C GLY A 273 0.66 -16.24 25.91
N TYR A 274 0.20 -15.97 24.69
CA TYR A 274 0.42 -16.85 23.55
C TYR A 274 1.90 -16.93 23.14
N ILE A 275 2.63 -15.82 23.15
CA ILE A 275 4.08 -15.83 22.87
C ILE A 275 4.82 -16.68 23.91
N ARG A 276 4.49 -16.52 25.19
CA ARG A 276 5.11 -17.31 26.26
C ARG A 276 4.81 -18.81 26.13
N SER A 277 3.63 -19.19 25.65
CA SER A 277 3.33 -20.62 25.41
C SER A 277 4.16 -21.21 24.26
N LEU A 278 4.53 -20.41 23.26
CA LEU A 278 5.40 -20.84 22.16
C LEU A 278 6.84 -21.12 22.58
N MET A 279 7.31 -20.61 23.72
CA MET A 279 8.66 -20.90 24.21
C MET A 279 8.87 -22.40 24.49
N ALA A 280 7.80 -23.13 24.79
CA ALA A 280 7.82 -24.58 24.93
C ALA A 280 7.99 -25.33 23.58
N GLU A 281 7.71 -24.66 22.44
CA GLU A 281 7.91 -25.19 21.09
C GLU A 281 9.33 -24.90 20.55
N CYS A 282 10.20 -24.24 21.34
CA CYS A 282 11.59 -23.98 20.95
C CYS A 282 12.44 -25.24 21.02
N GLU A 283 12.66 -25.87 19.86
CA GLU A 283 13.57 -27.02 19.69
C GLU A 283 15.03 -26.56 19.59
N GLU A 284 16.00 -27.44 19.87
CA GLU A 284 17.42 -27.17 19.59
C GLU A 284 17.61 -26.93 18.07
N PRO A 285 18.58 -26.10 17.65
CA PRO A 285 18.94 -25.94 16.24
C PRO A 285 19.44 -27.24 15.62
#